data_AF-A0A839R1H4-F1
#
_entry.id   AF-A0A839R1H4-F1
#
_cell.length_a   1.000
_cell.length_b   1.000
_cell.length_c   1.000
_cell.angle_alpha   90.00
_cell.angle_beta   90.00
_cell.angle_gamma   90.00
#
_symmetry.space_group_name_H-M   'P 1'
#
loop_
_entity.id
_entity.type
_entity.pdbx_description
1 polymer ?
#
loop_
_entity_poly.entity_id
_entity_poly.type
_entity_poly.pdbx_seq_one_letter_code
_entity_poly.pdbx_strand_id
1 'polypeptide(L)'
;MPPSIMLLLIAAAILLGVMLSWGLSVSSQTSTSAAVPAGSQSERGVDASGLPVLTENSIGKEVQRLVDTGTLQNPASFDVTACMQEQGVDDQILMIEEVSWMDSGPAWLLVHSATTADVIHTEGGEVNATVVRSSCGTPESKGASSSRLWNGAVKLVPTS
;
A
#
# COMPACT_ATOMS: atom_id res chain seq x y z
N MET A 1 3.80 -49.27 -6.84
CA MET A 1 2.47 -48.65 -6.68
C MET A 1 1.54 -49.26 -7.72
N PRO A 2 0.34 -49.74 -7.33
CA PRO A 2 -0.62 -50.26 -8.30
C PRO A 2 -1.01 -49.16 -9.29
N PRO A 3 -1.10 -49.46 -10.59
CA PRO A 3 -1.35 -48.47 -11.65
C PRO A 3 -2.68 -47.71 -11.47
N SER A 4 -3.63 -48.30 -10.73
CA SER A 4 -4.90 -47.70 -10.33
C SER A 4 -4.75 -46.47 -9.44
N ILE A 5 -3.72 -46.42 -8.57
CA ILE A 5 -3.48 -45.26 -7.69
C ILE A 5 -2.89 -44.09 -8.48
N MET A 6 -2.10 -44.37 -9.51
CA MET A 6 -1.48 -43.32 -10.31
C MET A 6 -2.53 -42.57 -11.16
N LEU A 7 -3.49 -43.29 -11.73
CA LEU A 7 -4.63 -42.70 -12.45
C LEU A 7 -5.48 -41.78 -11.56
N LEU A 8 -5.67 -42.16 -10.30
CA LEU A 8 -6.47 -41.39 -9.36
C LEU A 8 -5.79 -40.07 -8.95
N LEU A 9 -4.47 -40.10 -8.76
CA LEU A 9 -3.67 -38.90 -8.47
C LEU A 9 -3.66 -37.92 -9.65
N ILE A 10 -3.56 -38.43 -10.89
CA ILE A 10 -3.62 -37.61 -12.10
C ILE A 10 -4.99 -36.95 -12.24
N ALA A 11 -6.08 -37.71 -12.01
CA ALA A 11 -7.43 -37.16 -12.05
C ALA A 11 -7.64 -36.06 -11.00
N ALA A 12 -7.14 -36.25 -9.78
CA ALA A 12 -7.22 -35.26 -8.71
C ALA A 12 -6.43 -33.97 -9.04
N ALA A 13 -5.24 -34.09 -9.62
CA ALA A 13 -4.42 -32.94 -10.01
C ALA A 13 -5.09 -32.10 -11.12
N ILE A 14 -5.72 -32.77 -12.10
CA ILE A 14 -6.47 -32.08 -13.17
C ILE A 14 -7.65 -31.31 -12.56
N LEU A 15 -8.39 -31.93 -11.64
CA LEU A 15 -9.55 -31.29 -11.00
C LEU A 15 -9.14 -30.05 -10.18
N LEU A 16 -8.03 -30.13 -9.44
CA LEU A 16 -7.48 -29.01 -8.68
C LEU A 16 -7.03 -27.87 -9.61
N GLY A 17 -6.41 -28.19 -10.74
CA GLY A 17 -6.03 -27.19 -11.75
C GLY A 17 -7.23 -26.43 -12.32
N VAL A 18 -8.35 -27.12 -12.56
CA VAL A 18 -9.59 -26.48 -13.05
C VAL A 18 -10.20 -25.57 -11.97
N MET A 19 -10.26 -26.02 -10.72
CA MET A 19 -10.79 -25.20 -9.61
C MET A 19 -9.96 -23.92 -9.39
N LEU A 20 -8.64 -24.01 -9.47
CA LEU A 20 -7.74 -22.85 -9.33
C LEU A 20 -7.93 -21.84 -10.48
N SER A 21 -8.11 -22.33 -11.72
CA SER A 21 -8.35 -21.48 -12.89
C SER A 21 -9.65 -20.68 -12.78
N TRP A 22 -10.71 -21.29 -12.24
CA TRP A 22 -11.98 -20.60 -11.98
C TRP A 22 -11.88 -19.56 -10.85
N GLY A 23 -11.16 -19.88 -9.77
CA GLY A 23 -10.93 -18.92 -8.68
C GLY A 23 -10.19 -17.66 -9.13
N LEU A 24 -9.22 -17.81 -10.04
CA LEU A 24 -8.46 -16.68 -10.60
C LEU A 24 -9.34 -15.74 -11.44
N SER A 25 -10.27 -16.31 -12.23
CA SER A 25 -11.18 -15.53 -13.08
C SER A 25 -12.16 -14.64 -12.29
N VAL A 26 -12.54 -15.06 -11.08
CA VAL A 26 -13.43 -14.28 -10.20
C VAL A 26 -12.69 -13.11 -9.53
N SER A 27 -11.39 -13.22 -9.28
CA SER A 27 -10.61 -12.12 -8.68
C SER A 27 -10.31 -10.97 -9.66
N SER A 28 -10.34 -11.23 -10.97
CA SER A 28 -9.97 -10.22 -11.99
C SER A 28 -11.11 -9.28 -12.41
N GLN A 29 -12.32 -9.41 -11.87
CA GLN A 29 -13.48 -8.58 -12.26
C GLN A 29 -13.79 -7.42 -11.30
N THR A 30 -12.99 -7.17 -10.26
CA THR A 30 -13.25 -6.09 -9.29
C THR A 30 -12.15 -5.02 -9.32
N SER A 31 -12.06 -4.27 -10.41
CA SER A 31 -11.26 -3.02 -10.45
C SER A 31 -11.75 -2.09 -11.57
N THR A 32 -12.84 -1.39 -11.30
CA THR A 32 -13.17 -0.13 -11.98
C THR A 32 -12.42 1.00 -11.28
N SER A 33 -11.44 1.64 -11.94
CA SER A 33 -11.28 3.11 -11.94
C SER A 33 -10.08 3.61 -12.77
N ALA A 34 -10.39 4.65 -13.55
CA ALA A 34 -9.55 5.76 -14.03
C ALA A 34 -8.44 5.50 -15.09
N ALA A 35 -8.71 6.01 -16.30
CA ALA A 35 -7.77 6.13 -17.41
C ALA A 35 -6.79 7.29 -17.22
N VAL A 36 -5.51 7.08 -17.53
CA VAL A 36 -4.45 8.10 -17.60
C VAL A 36 -3.98 8.22 -19.06
N PRO A 37 -3.86 9.44 -19.65
CA PRO A 37 -3.52 9.60 -21.06
C PRO A 37 -2.02 9.39 -21.33
N ALA A 38 -1.74 8.68 -22.43
CA ALA A 38 -0.43 8.19 -22.82
C ALA A 38 0.47 9.27 -23.48
N GLY A 39 1.72 9.37 -23.02
CA GLY A 39 2.80 10.16 -23.62
C GLY A 39 4.04 9.31 -23.93
N SER A 40 4.22 9.03 -25.22
CA SER A 40 5.41 8.61 -26.00
C SER A 40 6.42 7.56 -25.48
N GLN A 41 6.44 6.44 -26.24
CA GLN A 41 7.61 5.67 -26.72
C GLN A 41 8.54 5.02 -25.69
N SER A 42 8.26 3.75 -25.39
CA SER A 42 9.22 2.66 -25.61
C SER A 42 8.46 1.33 -25.62
N GLU A 43 8.54 0.60 -26.73
CA GLU A 43 7.90 -0.70 -26.93
C GLU A 43 8.31 -1.72 -25.86
N ARG A 44 7.39 -2.04 -24.94
CA ARG A 44 7.36 -3.32 -24.21
C ARG A 44 6.02 -3.52 -23.50
N GLY A 45 5.32 -4.60 -23.85
CA GLY A 45 4.25 -5.19 -23.01
C GLY A 45 2.82 -4.75 -23.34
N VAL A 46 2.33 -5.07 -24.53
CA VAL A 46 0.88 -5.03 -24.86
C VAL A 46 0.43 -6.44 -25.24
N ASP A 47 -0.77 -6.83 -24.79
CA ASP A 47 -1.36 -8.11 -25.19
C ASP A 47 -1.93 -8.02 -26.62
N ALA A 48 -2.48 -9.13 -27.13
CA ALA A 48 -3.06 -9.20 -28.48
C ALA A 48 -4.25 -8.25 -28.72
N SER A 49 -4.73 -7.55 -27.68
CA SER A 49 -5.78 -6.52 -27.76
C SER A 49 -5.24 -5.09 -27.65
N GLY A 50 -3.91 -4.91 -27.56
CA GLY A 50 -3.26 -3.60 -27.51
C GLY A 50 -3.32 -2.93 -26.12
N LEU A 51 -3.70 -3.67 -25.08
CA LEU A 51 -3.75 -3.18 -23.70
C LEU A 51 -2.43 -3.44 -22.98
N PRO A 52 -1.90 -2.47 -22.21
CA PRO A 52 -0.63 -2.63 -21.52
C PRO A 52 -0.76 -3.72 -20.45
N VAL A 53 0.05 -4.78 -20.59
CA VAL A 53 0.05 -5.90 -19.64
C VAL A 53 0.89 -5.52 -18.45
N LEU A 54 0.23 -5.26 -17.31
CA LEU A 54 0.92 -5.22 -16.03
C LEU A 54 1.47 -6.63 -15.74
N THR A 55 2.79 -6.76 -15.77
CA THR A 55 3.50 -8.00 -15.43
C THR A 55 4.14 -7.82 -14.05
N GLU A 56 4.43 -8.89 -13.31
CA GLU A 56 5.12 -8.81 -12.01
C GLU A 56 6.44 -8.00 -12.07
N ASN A 57 7.04 -7.84 -13.25
CA ASN A 57 8.22 -7.01 -13.45
C ASN A 57 7.93 -5.49 -13.43
N SER A 58 6.69 -5.05 -13.67
CA SER A 58 6.26 -3.65 -13.44
C SER A 58 5.89 -3.39 -11.98
N ILE A 59 5.50 -4.44 -11.23
CA ILE A 59 5.27 -4.37 -9.78
C ILE A 59 6.61 -4.41 -9.02
N GLY A 60 7.64 -5.08 -9.57
CA GLY A 60 8.93 -5.26 -8.92
C GLY A 60 9.72 -3.97 -8.67
N LYS A 61 9.62 -2.93 -9.50
CA LYS A 61 10.43 -1.71 -9.29
C LYS A 61 9.89 -0.79 -8.20
N GLU A 62 8.58 -0.75 -8.00
CA GLU A 62 7.99 0.11 -6.96
C GLU A 62 8.17 -0.54 -5.57
N VAL A 63 8.04 -1.87 -5.49
CA VAL A 63 8.26 -2.63 -4.26
C VAL A 63 9.76 -2.71 -3.90
N GLN A 64 10.65 -2.86 -4.88
CA GLN A 64 12.11 -2.86 -4.62
C GLN A 64 12.64 -1.47 -4.24
N ARG A 65 12.04 -0.39 -4.77
CA ARG A 65 12.44 0.99 -4.42
C ARG A 65 11.99 1.42 -3.03
N LEU A 66 10.92 0.79 -2.50
CA LEU A 66 10.50 0.91 -1.09
C LEU A 66 11.51 0.30 -0.10
N VAL A 67 12.22 -0.74 -0.52
CA VAL A 67 13.25 -1.43 0.30
C VAL A 67 14.62 -0.75 0.19
N ASP A 68 15.00 -0.28 -1.01
CA ASP A 68 16.36 0.20 -1.27
C ASP A 68 16.62 1.68 -0.90
N THR A 69 15.59 2.52 -0.68
CA THR A 69 15.79 3.98 -0.48
C THR A 69 15.48 4.50 0.92
N GLY A 70 14.81 3.73 1.78
CA GLY A 70 14.44 4.17 3.14
C GLY A 70 13.54 5.41 3.19
N THR A 71 13.03 5.90 2.05
CA THR A 71 12.15 7.07 1.98
C THR A 71 10.80 6.66 1.42
N LEU A 72 9.77 6.74 2.25
CA LEU A 72 8.39 6.64 1.79
C LEU A 72 8.17 7.69 0.70
N GLN A 73 7.85 7.23 -0.50
CA GLN A 73 7.51 8.10 -1.60
C GLN A 73 6.12 8.66 -1.32
N ASN A 74 6.10 9.89 -0.83
CA ASN A 74 4.88 10.59 -0.48
C ASN A 74 3.92 10.60 -1.71
N PRO A 75 2.65 10.20 -1.56
CA PRO A 75 1.72 10.20 -2.68
C PRO A 75 1.68 11.56 -3.37
N ALA A 76 1.63 11.59 -4.71
CA ALA A 76 1.71 12.84 -5.48
C ALA A 76 0.62 13.88 -5.11
N SER A 77 -0.47 13.43 -4.47
CA SER A 77 -1.63 14.23 -4.07
C SER A 77 -1.58 14.74 -2.62
N PHE A 78 -0.59 14.37 -1.82
CA PHE A 78 -0.52 14.70 -0.39
C PHE A 78 0.87 15.17 -0.03
N ASP A 79 1.01 16.28 0.71
CA ASP A 79 2.30 16.75 1.22
C ASP A 79 2.43 16.40 2.71
N VAL A 80 3.02 15.23 3.00
CA VAL A 80 3.25 14.77 4.37
C VAL A 80 4.18 15.71 5.14
N THR A 81 5.13 16.38 4.47
CA THR A 81 6.10 17.25 5.15
C THR A 81 5.39 18.51 5.64
N ALA A 82 4.62 19.14 4.76
CA ALA A 82 3.79 20.28 5.13
C ALA A 82 2.75 19.90 6.19
N CYS A 83 2.14 18.72 6.07
CA CYS A 83 1.18 18.23 7.05
C CYS A 83 1.84 18.00 8.43
N MET A 84 2.99 17.34 8.52
CA MET A 84 3.69 17.09 9.79
C MET A 84 4.12 18.39 10.47
N GLN A 85 4.60 19.37 9.70
CA GLN A 85 4.86 20.73 10.20
C GLN A 85 3.59 21.39 10.74
N GLU A 86 2.47 21.29 10.02
CA GLU A 86 1.18 21.80 10.49
C GLU A 86 0.72 21.11 11.79
N GLN A 87 0.94 19.79 11.91
CA GLN A 87 0.63 19.02 13.11
C GLN A 87 1.58 19.32 14.29
N GLY A 88 2.69 20.04 14.04
CA GLY A 88 3.72 20.31 15.04
C GLY A 88 4.46 19.05 15.48
N VAL A 89 4.67 18.11 14.55
CA VAL A 89 5.30 16.82 14.82
C VAL A 89 6.61 16.72 14.02
N ASP A 90 7.72 16.55 14.74
CA ASP A 90 9.07 16.39 14.17
C ASP A 90 9.51 14.92 14.07
N ASP A 91 8.57 13.99 14.24
CA ASP A 91 8.79 12.56 14.14
C ASP A 91 9.13 12.11 12.71
N GLN A 92 9.79 10.96 12.62
CA GLN A 92 9.99 10.27 11.35
C GLN A 92 8.72 9.50 10.97
N ILE A 93 8.31 9.65 9.72
CA ILE A 93 7.22 8.86 9.16
C ILE A 93 7.70 7.44 8.90
N LEU A 94 6.99 6.48 9.49
CA LEU A 94 7.22 5.05 9.30
C LEU A 94 6.31 4.48 8.21
N MET A 95 5.06 4.99 8.13
CA MET A 95 4.07 4.54 7.15
C MET A 95 3.07 5.65 6.82
N ILE A 96 2.59 5.66 5.58
CA ILE A 96 1.52 6.54 5.09
C ILE A 96 0.55 5.65 4.31
N GLU A 97 -0.75 5.75 4.61
CA GLU A 97 -1.80 5.02 3.91
C GLU A 97 -3.04 5.89 3.70
N GLU A 98 -3.67 5.80 2.53
CA GLU A 98 -4.97 6.42 2.30
C GLU A 98 -6.06 5.55 2.92
N VAL A 99 -6.88 6.14 3.79
CA VAL A 99 -7.94 5.44 4.51
C VAL A 99 -9.28 6.12 4.29
N SER A 100 -10.34 5.33 4.19
CA SER A 100 -11.70 5.86 4.29
C SER A 100 -12.02 6.11 5.77
N TRP A 101 -12.26 7.37 6.14
CA TRP A 101 -12.48 7.73 7.54
C TRP A 101 -13.90 8.25 7.78
N MET A 102 -14.79 7.35 8.22
CA MET A 102 -16.18 7.64 8.56
C MET A 102 -16.85 8.51 7.45
N ASP A 103 -17.55 9.57 7.84
CA ASP A 103 -18.23 10.48 6.93
C ASP A 103 -17.32 11.58 6.35
N SER A 104 -16.01 11.55 6.66
CA SER A 104 -15.06 12.59 6.22
C SER A 104 -14.50 12.35 4.82
N GLY A 105 -14.80 11.20 4.20
CA GLY A 105 -14.26 10.82 2.90
C GLY A 105 -12.82 10.28 3.00
N PRO A 106 -12.01 10.40 1.93
CA PRO A 106 -10.62 9.96 1.95
C PRO A 106 -9.80 10.79 2.95
N ALA A 107 -8.98 10.09 3.70
CA ALA A 107 -8.09 10.62 4.73
C ALA A 107 -6.74 9.91 4.63
N TRP A 108 -5.74 10.41 5.35
CA TRP A 108 -4.41 9.83 5.42
C TRP A 108 -4.12 9.35 6.83
N LEU A 109 -3.78 8.08 6.96
CA LEU A 109 -3.19 7.50 8.16
C LEU A 109 -1.68 7.70 8.09
N LEU A 110 -1.14 8.43 9.07
CA LEU A 110 0.28 8.69 9.24
C LEU A 110 0.74 7.91 10.47
N VAL A 111 1.64 6.95 10.28
CA VAL A 111 2.32 6.27 11.37
C VAL A 111 3.71 6.88 11.50
N HIS A 112 4.04 7.38 12.68
CA HIS A 112 5.28 8.10 12.93
C HIS A 112 5.86 7.81 14.31
N SER A 113 7.16 8.04 14.46
CA SER A 113 7.86 7.89 15.74
C SER A 113 9.07 8.79 15.82
N ALA A 114 9.45 9.18 17.04
CA ALA A 114 10.68 9.90 17.31
C ALA A 114 11.94 9.04 17.01
N THR A 115 11.79 7.71 16.94
CA THR A 115 12.87 6.76 16.64
C THR A 115 12.68 6.07 15.29
N THR A 116 13.74 5.49 14.74
CA THR A 116 13.68 4.75 13.47
C THR A 116 12.98 3.40 13.62
N ALA A 117 12.48 2.86 12.50
CA ALA A 117 11.88 1.53 12.46
C ALA A 117 12.80 0.44 12.99
N ASP A 118 14.11 0.52 12.71
CA ASP A 118 15.10 -0.46 13.18
C ASP A 118 15.16 -0.51 14.71
N VAL A 119 15.23 0.67 15.36
CA VAL A 119 15.26 0.77 16.83
C VAL A 119 13.97 0.22 17.44
N ILE A 120 12.81 0.54 16.85
CA ILE A 120 11.52 0.06 17.32
C ILE A 120 11.43 -1.47 17.21
N HIS A 121 11.98 -2.05 16.15
CA HIS A 121 11.99 -3.50 15.97
C HIS A 121 12.89 -4.20 17.00
N THR A 122 14.05 -3.62 17.32
CA THR A 122 15.02 -4.27 18.22
C THR A 122 14.77 -4.02 19.69
N GLU A 123 14.32 -2.82 20.05
CA GLU A 123 14.21 -2.36 21.44
C GLU A 123 12.75 -2.16 21.88
N GLY A 124 11.81 -2.20 20.94
CA GLY A 124 10.46 -1.68 21.15
C GLY A 124 10.45 -0.16 21.15
N GLY A 125 9.32 0.43 21.51
CA GLY A 125 9.19 1.88 21.51
C GLY A 125 7.75 2.34 21.42
N GLU A 126 7.56 3.65 21.35
CA GLU A 126 6.25 4.24 21.09
C GLU A 126 6.11 4.56 19.60
N VAL A 127 4.98 4.12 19.04
CA VAL A 127 4.57 4.44 17.68
C VAL A 127 3.28 5.24 17.76
N ASN A 128 3.30 6.40 17.13
CA ASN A 128 2.15 7.29 17.03
C ASN A 128 1.45 7.03 15.69
N ALA A 129 0.12 7.10 15.73
CA ALA A 129 -0.73 7.03 14.56
C ALA A 129 -1.65 8.25 14.56
N THR A 130 -1.62 9.01 13.48
CA THR A 130 -2.43 10.21 13.30
C THR A 130 -3.20 10.09 12.00
N VAL A 131 -4.52 10.29 12.07
CA VAL A 131 -5.37 10.34 10.88
C VAL A 131 -5.70 11.79 10.57
N VAL A 132 -5.44 12.21 9.35
CA VAL A 132 -5.62 13.58 8.87
C VAL A 132 -6.45 13.63 7.60
N ARG A 133 -7.14 14.74 7.36
CA ARG A 133 -7.83 15.02 6.09
C ARG A 133 -6.82 15.23 4.97
N SER A 134 -7.24 14.99 3.73
CA SER A 134 -6.42 15.27 2.54
C SER A 134 -6.02 16.73 2.36
N SER A 135 -6.69 17.67 3.05
CA SER A 135 -6.32 19.09 3.07
C SER A 135 -5.20 19.43 4.07
N CYS A 136 -4.68 18.47 4.84
CA CYS A 136 -3.57 18.73 5.76
C CYS A 136 -2.32 19.20 5.01
N GLY A 137 -1.65 20.25 5.50
CA GLY A 137 -0.49 20.84 4.83
C GLY A 137 -0.83 21.72 3.63
N THR A 138 -2.12 21.91 3.30
CA THR A 138 -2.57 22.81 2.25
C THR A 138 -3.13 24.12 2.82
N PRO A 139 -3.23 25.20 2.03
CA PRO A 139 -3.84 26.45 2.49
C PRO A 139 -5.32 26.36 2.87
N GLU A 140 -6.02 25.27 2.50
CA GLU A 140 -7.42 25.05 2.85
C GLU A 140 -7.58 24.59 4.31
N SER A 141 -6.52 23.99 4.86
CA SER A 141 -6.45 23.67 6.27
C SER A 141 -6.42 24.94 7.11
N LYS A 142 -7.20 24.94 8.20
CA LYS A 142 -7.18 26.00 9.23
C LYS A 142 -6.27 25.61 10.40
N GLY A 143 -5.26 24.79 10.14
CA GLY A 143 -4.31 24.25 11.12
C GLY A 143 -4.70 22.89 11.68
N ALA A 144 -3.83 22.36 12.55
CA ALA A 144 -3.86 20.99 13.05
C ALA A 144 -5.24 20.51 13.55
N SER A 145 -5.96 21.36 14.28
CA SER A 145 -7.27 20.99 14.84
C SER A 145 -8.37 20.80 13.79
N SER A 146 -8.20 21.36 12.59
CA SER A 146 -9.17 21.23 11.49
C SER A 146 -8.86 20.07 10.55
N SER A 147 -7.57 19.75 10.41
CA SER A 147 -7.07 18.69 9.55
C SER A 147 -6.96 17.35 10.27
N ARG A 148 -6.67 17.32 11.58
CA ARG A 148 -6.59 16.09 12.38
C ARG A 148 -7.97 15.54 12.67
N LEU A 149 -8.19 14.30 12.24
CA LEU A 149 -9.40 13.53 12.52
C LEU A 149 -9.25 12.69 13.78
N TRP A 150 -8.06 12.13 13.99
CA TRP A 150 -7.76 11.29 15.14
C TRP A 150 -6.25 11.24 15.39
N ASN A 151 -5.85 10.98 16.64
CA ASN A 151 -4.50 10.57 16.96
C ASN A 151 -4.50 9.59 18.13
N GLY A 152 -3.52 8.69 18.15
CA GLY A 152 -3.28 7.75 19.22
C GLY A 152 -1.84 7.26 19.20
N ALA A 153 -1.45 6.61 20.30
CA ALA A 153 -0.12 6.06 20.47
C ALA A 153 -0.23 4.60 20.91
N VAL A 154 0.69 3.77 20.46
CA VAL A 154 0.82 2.37 20.86
C VAL A 154 2.25 2.13 21.29
N LYS A 155 2.40 1.51 22.45
CA LYS A 155 3.71 1.04 22.92
C LYS A 155 3.96 -0.38 22.42
N LEU A 156 4.99 -0.53 21.60
CA LEU A 156 5.48 -1.81 21.12
C LEU A 156 6.53 -2.37 22.09
N VAL A 157 6.44 -3.66 22.34
CA VAL A 157 7.39 -4.42 23.16
C VAL A 157 8.26 -5.22 22.18
N PRO A 158 9.58 -5.31 22.37
CA PRO A 158 10.44 -6.06 21.47
C PRO A 158 10.01 -7.53 21.41
N THR A 159 9.91 -8.07 20.19
CA THR A 159 9.66 -9.48 19.93
C THR A 159 10.99 -10.23 20.02
N SER A 160 11.32 -10.72 21.21
CA SER A 160 12.47 -11.61 21.47
C SER A 160 12.28 -13.01 20.91
#